data_AF-A0A0Q9K387-F1
#
_entry.id   AF-A0A0Q9K387-F1
#
_cell.length_a   1.000
_cell.length_b   1.000
_cell.length_c   1.000
_cell.angle_alpha   90.00
_cell.angle_beta   90.00
_cell.angle_gamma   90.00
#
_symmetry.space_group_name_H-M   'P 1'
#
loop_
_entity.id
_entity.type
_entity.pdbx_description
1 polymer ?
#
loop_
_entity_poly.entity_id
_entity_poly.type
_entity_poly.pdbx_seq_one_letter_code
_entity_poly.pdbx_strand_id
1 'polypeptide(L)' 'MFGKERSRFGEFIDRHGIKQEKIREISKVSPETISRVCKDRDYMPAGKTMKALVDAVRKLTENKSN' A
#
# COMPACT_ATOMS: atom_id res chain seq x y z
N MET A 1 -14.46 -16.32 6.13
CA MET A 1 -13.51 -15.18 6.09
C MET A 1 -13.35 -14.74 4.65
N PHE A 2 -13.66 -13.47 4.34
CA PHE A 2 -13.60 -12.96 2.97
C PHE A 2 -12.15 -12.90 2.48
N GLY A 3 -11.72 -13.95 1.79
CA GLY A 3 -10.54 -13.95 0.92
C GLY A 3 -10.79 -13.03 -0.27
N LYS A 4 -10.85 -11.71 -0.02
CA LYS A 4 -10.86 -10.72 -1.08
C LYS A 4 -9.50 -10.81 -1.74
N GLU A 5 -9.50 -11.02 -3.06
CA GLU A 5 -8.31 -10.94 -3.89
C GLU A 5 -7.51 -9.71 -3.47
N ARG A 6 -6.25 -9.94 -3.10
CA ARG A 6 -5.33 -8.85 -2.79
C ARG A 6 -4.61 -8.50 -4.07
N SER A 7 -4.36 -7.22 -4.25
CA SER A 7 -3.45 -6.80 -5.30
C SER A 7 -2.02 -7.22 -4.94
N ARG A 8 -1.11 -7.18 -5.94
CA ARG A 8 0.32 -7.41 -5.69
C ARG A 8 0.87 -6.44 -4.63
N PHE A 9 0.35 -5.21 -4.58
CA PHE A 9 0.69 -4.24 -3.55
C PHE A 9 0.14 -4.66 -2.19
N GLY A 10 -1.13 -5.08 -2.13
CA GLY A 10 -1.78 -5.57 -0.93
C GLY A 10 -1.07 -6.78 -0.33
N GLU A 11 -0.66 -7.74 -1.16
CA GLU A 11 0.15 -8.89 -0.74
C GLU A 11 1.53 -8.48 -0.23
N PHE A 12 2.20 -7.55 -0.92
CA PHE A 12 3.52 -7.08 -0.50
C PHE A 12 3.46 -6.50 0.91
N ILE A 13 2.55 -5.57 1.17
CA ILE A 13 2.46 -4.92 2.48
C ILE A 13 2.06 -5.90 3.58
N ASP A 14 1.23 -6.90 3.27
CA ASP A 14 0.83 -7.96 4.19
C ASP A 14 2.03 -8.84 4.58
N ARG A 15 2.82 -9.29 3.60
CA ARG A 15 4.06 -10.07 3.84
C ARG A 15 5.09 -9.31 4.69
N HIS A 16 5.17 -7.99 4.54
CA HIS A 16 6.07 -7.15 5.33
C HIS A 16 5.48 -6.70 6.69
N GLY A 17 4.23 -7.07 6.99
CA GLY A 17 3.51 -6.67 8.20
C GLY A 17 3.24 -5.17 8.26
N ILE A 18 3.09 -4.52 7.11
CA ILE A 18 2.87 -3.09 6.99
C ILE A 18 1.35 -2.81 7.00
N LYS A 19 0.92 -1.99 7.96
CA LYS A 19 -0.48 -1.55 8.06
C LYS A 19 -0.81 -0.50 6.99
N GLN A 20 -1.98 -0.64 6.35
CA GLN A 20 -2.50 0.34 5.39
C GLN A 20 -2.59 1.76 5.96
N GLU A 21 -2.90 1.88 7.26
CA GLU A 21 -2.93 3.15 7.98
C GLU A 21 -1.57 3.87 7.98
N LYS A 22 -0.47 3.14 8.22
CA LYS A 22 0.88 3.71 8.20
C LYS A 22 1.26 4.22 6.81
N ILE A 23 0.87 3.48 5.77
CA ILE A 23 1.07 3.89 4.38
C ILE A 23 0.29 5.17 4.11
N ARG A 24 -0.97 5.27 4.58
CA ARG A 24 -1.80 6.47 4.45
C ARG A 24 -1.16 7.67 5.13
N GLU A 25 -0.69 7.52 6.36
CA GLU A 25 -0.06 8.63 7.13
C GLU A 25 1.14 9.22 6.38
N ILE A 26 1.97 8.38 5.75
CA ILE A 26 3.19 8.82 5.06
C ILE A 26 2.89 9.30 3.63
N SER A 27 2.07 8.56 2.88
CA SER A 27 1.76 8.87 1.47
C SER A 27 0.74 9.98 1.30
N LYS A 28 -0.02 10.32 2.35
CA LYS A 28 -1.15 11.26 2.33
C LYS A 28 -2.24 10.92 1.29
N VAL A 29 -2.33 9.65 0.91
CA VAL A 29 -3.33 9.14 -0.04
C VAL A 29 -4.66 8.85 0.68
N SER A 30 -5.78 9.11 0.01
CA SER A 30 -7.11 8.86 0.57
C SER A 30 -7.30 7.37 0.94
N PRO A 31 -8.03 7.07 2.03
CA PRO A 31 -8.26 5.69 2.49
C PRO A 31 -8.98 4.84 1.44
N GLU A 32 -9.86 5.45 0.65
CA GLU A 32 -10.53 4.79 -0.48
C GLU A 32 -9.53 4.29 -1.53
N THR A 33 -8.57 5.13 -1.90
CA THR A 33 -7.52 4.79 -2.86
C THR A 33 -6.62 3.69 -2.32
N ILE A 34 -6.21 3.75 -1.04
CA ILE A 34 -5.42 2.67 -0.42
C ILE A 34 -6.19 1.34 -0.47
N SER A 35 -7.47 1.36 -0.11
CA SER A 35 -8.34 0.19 -0.13
C SER A 35 -8.49 -0.38 -1.54
N ARG A 36 -8.69 0.48 -2.56
CA ARG A 36 -8.74 0.05 -3.97
C ARG A 36 -7.42 -0.53 -4.42
N VAL A 37 -6.30 0.17 -4.20
CA VAL A 37 -4.95 -0.32 -4.55
C VAL A 37 -4.66 -1.64 -3.88
N CYS A 38 -5.13 -1.92 -2.65
CA CYS A 38 -4.87 -3.19 -1.97
C CYS A 38 -5.76 -4.35 -2.39
N LYS A 39 -6.94 -4.09 -2.96
CA LYS A 39 -7.95 -5.11 -3.31
C LYS A 39 -8.01 -5.36 -4.81
N ASP A 40 -7.81 -4.32 -5.59
CA ASP A 40 -8.02 -4.35 -7.03
C ASP A 40 -6.66 -4.49 -7.73
N ARG A 41 -6.52 -5.55 -8.54
CA ARG A 41 -5.29 -5.88 -9.26
C ARG A 41 -5.12 -5.06 -10.54
N ASP A 42 -6.22 -4.61 -11.11
CA ASP A 42 -6.27 -3.85 -12.37
C ASP A 42 -6.27 -2.34 -12.11
N TYR A 43 -6.64 -1.92 -10.90
CA TYR A 43 -6.61 -0.52 -10.49
C TYR A 43 -5.20 0.06 -10.52
N MET A 44 -4.94 0.85 -11.56
CA MET A 44 -3.76 1.70 -11.68
C MET A 44 -4.08 3.12 -11.20
N PRO A 45 -3.60 3.55 -10.02
CA PRO A 45 -3.76 4.94 -9.60
C PRO A 45 -2.88 5.88 -10.45
N ALA A 46 -3.16 7.18 -10.38
CA ALA A 46 -2.32 8.19 -11.02
C ALA A 46 -0.84 8.06 -10.62
N GLY A 47 0.09 8.37 -11.53
CA GLY A 47 1.53 8.20 -11.31
C GLY A 47 2.05 8.90 -10.03
N LYS A 48 1.48 10.06 -9.68
CA LYS A 48 1.78 10.76 -8.41
C LYS A 48 1.44 9.91 -7.18
N THR A 49 0.28 9.29 -7.17
CA THR A 49 -0.18 8.40 -6.09
C THR A 49 0.68 7.16 -6.04
N MET A 50 0.96 6.53 -7.19
CA MET A 50 1.84 5.36 -7.25
C MET A 50 3.22 5.66 -6.66
N LYS A 51 3.84 6.79 -7.04
CA LYS A 51 5.11 7.24 -6.47
C LYS A 51 5.03 7.45 -4.95
N ALA A 52 3.98 8.09 -4.45
CA ALA A 52 3.78 8.32 -3.02
C ALA A 52 3.62 7.00 -2.23
N LEU A 53 2.93 6.01 -2.80
CA LEU A 53 2.76 4.69 -2.17
C LEU A 53 4.06 3.92 -2.13
N VAL A 54 4.81 3.90 -3.23
CA VAL A 54 6.13 3.25 -3.30
C VAL A 54 7.10 3.91 -2.31
N ASP A 55 7.15 5.24 -2.25
CA ASP A 55 8.01 5.97 -1.31
C ASP A 55 7.65 5.68 0.15
N ALA A 56 6.34 5.67 0.47
CA ALA A 56 5.86 5.34 1.81
C ALA A 56 6.22 3.92 2.23
N VAL A 57 6.02 2.96 1.34
CA VAL A 57 6.37 1.55 1.61
C VAL A 57 7.88 1.39 1.77
N ARG A 58 8.69 2.02 0.90
CA ARG A 58 10.17 2.00 1.01
C ARG A 58 10.63 2.54 2.37
N LYS A 59 10.09 3.67 2.82
CA LYS A 59 10.39 4.23 4.15
C LYS A 59 10.04 3.28 5.28
N LEU A 60 8.89 2.59 5.19
CA LEU A 60 8.44 1.65 6.21
C LEU A 60 9.26 0.35 6.21
N THR A 61 9.77 -0.10 5.06
CA THR A 61 10.63 -1.28 4.97
C THR A 61 12.09 -0.99 5.34
N GLU A 62 12.62 0.17 4.97
CA GLU A 62 14.00 0.57 5.24
C GLU A 62 14.23 0.79 6.74
N ASN A 63 13.24 1.35 7.44
CA ASN A 63 13.30 1.57 8.89
C ASN A 63 13.22 0.27 9.72
N LYS A 64 12.94 -0.89 9.09
CA LYS A 64 12.95 -2.20 9.76
C LYS A 64 14.29 -2.93 9.70
N SER A 65 15.33 -2.33 9.11
CA SER A 65 16.63 -2.98 8.87
C SER A 65 17.78 -2.45 9.75
N ASN A 66 17.49 -1.87 10.92
CA ASN A 66 18.48 -1.59 11.96
C ASN A 66 18.11 -2.29 13.26
#